data_AF-A0A0P7Y348-F1
#
_entry.id   AF-A0A0P7Y348-F1
#
_cell.length_a   1.000
_cell.length_b   1.000
_cell.length_c   1.000
_cell.angle_alpha   90.00
_cell.angle_beta   90.00
_cell.angle_gamma   90.00
#
_symmetry.space_group_name_H-M   'P 1'
#
loop_
_entity.id
_entity.type
_entity.pdbx_description
1 polymer ?
#
loop_
_entity_poly.entity_id
_entity_poly.type
_entity_poly.pdbx_seq_one_letter_code
_entity_poly.pdbx_strand_id
1 'polypeptide(L)' 'MAYISRTDLSADIRAQIDRLFAGIGQGFNAYLEARSRAGEIDYLNGLSDAELAKRGITRDRIAYHVFRDRFGS' A
#
# COMPACT_ATOMS: atom_id res chain seq x y z
N MET A 1 27.55 44.21 9.15
CA MET A 1 27.77 43.10 8.20
C MET A 1 26.76 42.01 8.53
N ALA A 2 25.63 41.96 7.83
CA ALA A 2 24.63 40.91 8.05
C ALA A 2 25.09 39.64 7.32
N TYR A 3 25.42 38.60 8.08
CA TYR A 3 25.71 37.29 7.52
C TYR A 3 24.38 36.66 7.11
N ILE A 4 24.05 36.70 5.82
CA ILE A 4 22.94 35.90 5.29
C ILE A 4 23.43 34.46 5.34
N SER A 5 23.00 33.72 6.37
CA SER A 5 23.21 32.27 6.50
C SER A 5 22.61 31.57 5.29
N ARG A 6 23.46 31.16 4.35
CA ARG A 6 23.07 30.37 3.18
C ARG A 6 22.66 28.93 3.54
N THR A 7 22.85 28.51 4.80
CA THR A 7 22.62 27.15 5.27
C THR A 7 21.15 26.86 5.60
N ASP A 8 20.44 27.82 6.19
CA ASP A 8 19.06 27.63 6.70
C ASP A 8 18.08 27.37 5.55
N LEU A 9 18.19 28.18 4.48
CA LEU A 9 17.39 28.00 3.25
C LEU A 9 17.59 26.62 2.63
N SER A 10 18.81 26.08 2.67
CA SER A 10 19.11 24.75 2.10
C SER A 10 18.60 23.61 2.97
N ALA A 11 18.55 23.78 4.30
CA ALA A 11 18.06 22.78 5.24
C ALA A 11 16.53 22.70 5.19
N ASP A 12 15.84 23.84 5.14
CA ASP A 12 14.38 23.91 5.03
C ASP A 12 13.87 23.36 3.70
N ILE A 13 14.56 23.63 2.59
CA ILE A 13 14.22 23.06 1.28
C ILE A 13 14.38 21.54 1.28
N ARG A 14 15.45 21.00 1.88
CA ARG A 14 15.65 19.55 2.02
C ARG A 14 14.54 18.91 2.86
N ALA A 15 14.19 19.51 4.00
CA ALA A 15 13.12 19.00 4.85
C ALA A 15 11.74 19.00 4.17
N GLN A 16 11.45 19.97 3.31
CA GLN A 16 10.22 19.99 2.51
C GLN A 16 10.21 18.92 1.43
N ILE A 17 11.34 18.72 0.74
CA ILE A 17 11.49 17.66 -0.26
C ILE A 17 11.35 16.27 0.39
N ASP A 18 11.96 16.05 1.55
CA ASP A 18 11.85 14.79 2.29
C ASP A 18 10.41 14.48 2.69
N ARG A 19 9.64 15.49 3.14
CA ARG A 19 8.21 15.33 3.45
C ARG A 19 7.38 15.00 2.21
N LEU A 20 7.69 15.62 1.07
CA LEU A 20 7.02 15.33 -0.20
C LEU A 20 7.27 13.88 -0.62
N PHE A 21 8.52 13.42 -0.60
CA PHE A 21 8.88 12.05 -0.94
C PHE A 21 8.33 11.04 0.06
N ALA A 22 8.31 11.35 1.36
CA ALA A 22 7.69 10.50 2.36
C ALA A 22 6.18 10.33 2.09
N GLY A 23 5.47 11.42 1.76
CA GLY A 23 4.05 11.35 1.40
C GLY A 23 3.77 10.53 0.14
N ILE A 24 4.59 10.72 -0.90
CA ILE A 24 4.49 9.95 -2.15
C ILE A 24 4.81 8.48 -1.93
N GLY A 25 5.87 8.15 -1.17
CA GLY A 25 6.26 6.77 -0.89
C GLY A 25 5.21 6.01 -0.08
N GLN A 26 4.60 6.66 0.91
CA GLN A 26 3.51 6.07 1.70
C GLN A 26 2.24 5.85 0.83
N GLY A 27 1.88 6.83 0.00
CA GLY A 27 0.72 6.71 -0.91
C GLY A 27 0.93 5.66 -2.02
N PHE A 28 2.14 5.58 -2.56
CA PHE A 28 2.48 4.63 -3.62
C PHE A 28 2.49 3.19 -3.12
N ASN A 29 3.06 2.94 -1.93
CA ASN A 29 3.00 1.61 -1.30
C ASN A 29 1.56 1.19 -1.02
N ALA A 30 0.74 2.07 -0.42
CA ALA A 30 -0.67 1.77 -0.17
C ALA A 30 -1.47 1.50 -1.46
N TYR A 31 -1.17 2.23 -2.54
CA TYR A 31 -1.79 2.03 -3.84
C TYR A 31 -1.39 0.70 -4.49
N LEU A 32 -0.10 0.35 -4.48
CA LEU A 32 0.38 -0.93 -4.98
C LEU A 32 -0.23 -2.10 -4.22
N GLU A 33 -0.33 -1.97 -2.89
CA GLU A 33 -0.93 -2.99 -2.05
C GLU A 33 -2.44 -3.14 -2.34
N ALA A 34 -3.18 -2.04 -2.44
CA ALA A 34 -4.59 -2.07 -2.82
C ALA A 34 -4.81 -2.70 -4.21
N ARG A 35 -3.96 -2.38 -5.18
CA ARG A 35 -3.99 -2.97 -6.53
C ARG A 35 -3.67 -4.47 -6.51
N SER A 36 -2.69 -4.88 -5.69
CA SER A 36 -2.35 -6.29 -5.51
C SER A 36 -3.54 -7.08 -4.96
N ARG A 37 -4.24 -6.53 -3.98
CA ARG A 37 -5.43 -7.16 -3.38
C ARG A 37 -6.60 -7.27 -4.34
N ALA A 38 -6.84 -6.23 -5.15
CA ALA A 38 -7.84 -6.28 -6.21
C ALA A 38 -7.54 -7.42 -7.21
N GLY A 39 -6.28 -7.54 -7.64
CA GLY A 39 -5.85 -8.63 -8.53
C GLY A 39 -5.99 -10.01 -7.90
N GLU A 40 -5.75 -10.14 -6.59
CA GLU A 40 -5.93 -11.40 -5.85
C GLU A 40 -7.41 -11.81 -5.77
N ILE A 41 -8.32 -10.84 -5.54
CA ILE A 41 -9.77 -11.08 -5.56
C ILE A 41 -10.22 -11.53 -6.95
N ASP A 42 -9.79 -10.83 -8.00
CA ASP A 42 -10.14 -11.18 -9.39
C ASP A 42 -9.64 -12.57 -9.76
N TYR A 43 -8.42 -12.92 -9.36
CA TYR A 43 -7.86 -14.24 -9.54
C TYR A 43 -8.70 -15.32 -8.85
N LEU A 44 -9.03 -15.14 -7.57
CA LEU A 44 -9.84 -16.11 -6.81
C LEU A 44 -11.28 -16.21 -7.35
N ASN A 45 -11.86 -15.10 -7.79
CA ASN A 45 -13.17 -15.09 -8.43
C ASN A 45 -13.17 -15.83 -9.77
N GLY A 46 -12.05 -15.85 -10.49
CA GLY A 46 -11.88 -16.61 -11.73
C GLY A 46 -11.74 -18.12 -11.57
N LEU A 47 -11.47 -18.63 -10.35
CA LEU A 47 -11.35 -20.06 -10.10
C LEU A 47 -12.71 -20.78 -10.04
N SER A 48 -12.74 -22.08 -10.31
CA SER A 48 -13.93 -22.91 -10.06
C SER A 48 -14.14 -23.17 -8.56
N ASP A 49 -15.36 -23.55 -8.15
CA ASP A 49 -15.65 -23.88 -6.74
C ASP A 49 -14.80 -25.07 -6.24
N ALA A 50 -14.49 -26.03 -7.11
CA ALA A 50 -13.62 -27.16 -6.78
C ALA A 50 -12.17 -26.71 -6.52
N GLU A 51 -11.67 -25.73 -7.26
CA GLU A 51 -10.33 -25.16 -7.05
C GLU A 51 -10.26 -24.29 -5.81
N LEU A 52 -11.33 -23.52 -5.53
CA LEU A 52 -11.47 -22.80 -4.27
C LEU A 52 -11.51 -23.77 -3.07
N ALA A 53 -12.27 -24.87 -3.19
CA ALA A 53 -12.34 -25.90 -2.15
C ALA A 53 -10.99 -26.58 -1.90
N LYS A 54 -10.19 -26.86 -2.94
CA LYS A 54 -8.81 -27.36 -2.80
C LYS A 54 -7.91 -26.41 -2.00
N ARG A 55 -8.21 -25.11 -2.03
CA ARG A 55 -7.51 -24.07 -1.26
C ARG A 55 -8.14 -23.82 0.12
N GLY A 56 -9.23 -24.50 0.46
CA GLY A 56 -9.98 -24.29 1.70
C GLY A 56 -10.73 -22.95 1.74
N ILE A 57 -11.06 -22.39 0.58
CA ILE A 57 -11.76 -21.11 0.45
C ILE A 57 -13.15 -21.37 -0.14
N THR A 58 -14.18 -20.70 0.39
CA THR A 58 -15.50 -20.65 -0.24
C THR A 58 -15.68 -19.30 -0.94
N ARG A 59 -16.56 -19.25 -1.95
CA ARG A 59 -16.76 -18.04 -2.78
C ARG A 59 -17.13 -16.81 -1.94
N ASP A 60 -17.97 -16.98 -0.93
CA ASP A 60 -18.38 -15.95 0.03
C ASP A 60 -17.24 -15.50 0.98
N ARG A 61 -16.21 -16.35 1.17
CA ARG A 61 -15.07 -16.09 2.04
C ARG A 61 -13.87 -15.49 1.32
N ILE A 62 -13.91 -15.27 0.00
CA ILE A 62 -12.78 -14.71 -0.76
C ILE A 62 -12.31 -13.38 -0.16
N ALA A 63 -13.22 -12.43 0.05
CA ALA A 63 -12.87 -11.14 0.63
C ALA A 63 -12.29 -11.30 2.05
N TYR A 64 -12.88 -12.16 2.88
CA TYR A 64 -12.35 -12.46 4.22
C TYR A 64 -10.94 -13.03 4.15
N HIS A 65 -10.67 -13.96 3.22
CA HIS A 65 -9.35 -14.56 3.03
C HIS A 65 -8.30 -13.53 2.62
N VAL A 66 -8.62 -12.66 1.66
CA VAL A 66 -7.70 -11.66 1.09
C VAL A 66 -7.34 -10.56 2.10
N PHE A 67 -8.26 -10.21 3.00
CA PHE A 67 -8.05 -9.13 3.99
C PHE A 67 -7.80 -9.64 5.43
N ARG A 68 -7.69 -10.95 5.66
CA ARG A 68 -7.53 -11.51 7.02
C ARG A 68 -6.34 -10.94 7.78
N ASP A 69 -5.29 -10.54 7.07
CA ASP A 69 -4.06 -9.95 7.60
C ASP A 69 -4.29 -8.56 8.20
N ARG A 70 -5.37 -7.86 7.82
CA ARG A 70 -5.70 -6.51 8.32
C ARG A 70 -6.56 -6.51 9.59
N PHE A 71 -7.22 -7.63 9.91
CA PHE A 71 -8.07 -7.72 11.10
C PHE A 71 -7.30 -8.13 12.37
N GLY A 72 -5.98 -8.34 12.28
CA GLY A 72 -5.13 -8.83 13.37
C GLY A 72 -4.03 -7.87 13.86
N SER A 73 -4.03 -6.61 13.41
CA SER A 73 -3.06 -5.57 13.81
C SER A 73 -3.68 -4.50 14.70
#